data_AF-A0A2R6RZF0-F1
#
_entry.id   AF-A0A2R6RZF0-F1
#
_cell.length_a   1.000
_cell.length_b   1.000
_cell.length_c   1.000
_cell.angle_alpha   90.00
_cell.angle_beta   90.00
_cell.angle_gamma   90.00
#
_symmetry.space_group_name_H-M   'P 1'
#
loop_
_entity.id
_entity.type
_entity.pdbx_description
1 polymer ?
#
loop_
_entity_poly.entity_id
_entity_poly.type
_entity_poly.pdbx_seq_one_letter_code
_entity_poly.pdbx_strand_id
1 'polypeptide(L)'
;MASWRTINPVIEGRLFLGTIEAAKSPRTLSERRITHIVSVGSEPIPADNPASGIRQLRIPVEDVDYADLLIHLPAACNFIHTALASNGVVLVHCVQGLSRSAAVVAAYLMYSQRISATAAMEAVRRGMNLLAFLCA
;
A
#
# COMPACT_ATOMS: atom_id res chain seq x y z
N MET A 1 20.50 0.56 -13.80
CA MET A 1 20.27 1.32 -12.54
C MET A 1 18.84 1.07 -12.10
N ALA A 2 18.62 0.25 -11.08
CA ALA A 2 17.27 -0.03 -10.58
C ALA A 2 16.75 1.18 -9.81
N SER A 3 15.79 1.91 -10.38
CA SER A 3 15.12 3.04 -9.75
C SER A 3 13.96 2.48 -8.90
N TRP A 4 14.12 2.47 -7.58
CA TRP A 4 12.96 2.45 -6.69
C TRP A 4 12.10 3.67 -7.02
N ARG A 5 10.86 3.42 -7.44
CA ARG A 5 9.90 4.49 -7.72
C ARG A 5 9.07 4.74 -6.48
N THR A 6 8.64 5.98 -6.33
CA THR A 6 7.72 6.46 -5.29
C THR A 6 6.42 5.64 -5.20
N ILE A 7 6.05 4.96 -6.29
CA ILE A 7 4.85 4.13 -6.40
C ILE A 7 5.07 3.00 -7.42
N ASN A 8 4.64 1.79 -7.07
CA ASN A 8 4.85 0.57 -7.84
C ASN A 8 3.55 -0.23 -7.96
N PRO A 9 3.21 -0.75 -9.16
CA PRO A 9 2.07 -1.64 -9.33
C PRO A 9 2.35 -3.00 -8.69
N VAL A 10 1.39 -3.50 -7.91
CA VAL A 10 1.36 -4.86 -7.38
C VAL A 10 0.35 -5.70 -8.16
N ILE A 11 -0.81 -5.10 -8.46
CA ILE A 11 -1.77 -5.59 -9.44
C ILE A 11 -1.93 -4.48 -10.47
N GLU A 12 -1.56 -4.77 -11.71
CA GLU A 12 -1.47 -3.76 -12.78
C GLU A 12 -2.75 -2.94 -12.90
N GLY A 13 -2.60 -1.61 -12.86
CA GLY A 13 -3.70 -0.65 -12.93
C GLY A 13 -4.68 -0.64 -11.75
N ARG A 14 -4.50 -1.46 -10.71
CA ARG A 14 -5.53 -1.68 -9.67
C ARG A 14 -5.04 -1.58 -8.23
N LEU A 15 -3.88 -2.14 -7.91
CA LEU A 15 -3.30 -2.10 -6.56
C LEU A 15 -1.86 -1.60 -6.65
N PHE A 16 -1.58 -0.53 -5.91
CA PHE A 16 -0.28 0.12 -5.87
C PHE A 16 0.30 0.10 -4.45
N LEU A 17 1.61 -0.08 -4.38
CA LEU A 17 2.42 0.11 -3.18
C LEU A 17 3.28 1.38 -3.36
N GLY A 18 3.27 2.29 -2.40
CA GLY A 18 4.02 3.55 -2.54
C GLY A 18 4.51 4.17 -1.23
N THR A 19 5.24 5.26 -1.39
CA THR A 19 5.72 6.14 -0.31
C THR A 19 4.66 7.18 0.05
N ILE A 20 4.91 7.93 1.12
CA ILE A 20 4.09 9.08 1.49
C ILE A 20 4.08 10.16 0.39
N GLU A 21 5.17 10.32 -0.36
CA GLU A 21 5.26 11.32 -1.42
C GLU A 21 4.29 10.99 -2.56
N ALA A 22 4.10 9.70 -2.88
CA ALA A 22 3.09 9.27 -3.83
C ALA A 22 1.67 9.56 -3.33
N ALA A 23 1.42 9.34 -2.04
CA ALA A 23 0.13 9.64 -1.42
C ALA A 23 -0.15 11.14 -1.32
N LYS A 24 0.89 11.98 -1.24
CA LYS A 24 0.78 13.45 -1.21
C LYS A 24 0.68 14.08 -2.59
N SER A 25 1.04 13.39 -3.66
CA SER A 25 1.12 13.93 -5.02
C SER A 25 -0.25 13.87 -5.73
N PRO A 26 -0.94 15.01 -5.97
CA PRO A 26 -2.23 15.00 -6.67
C PRO A 26 -2.09 14.46 -8.10
N ARG A 27 -0.95 14.73 -8.75
CA ARG A 27 -0.61 14.22 -10.07
C ARG A 27 -0.54 12.69 -10.07
N THR A 28 0.15 12.10 -9.10
CA THR A 28 0.27 10.64 -9.00
C THR A 28 -1.07 9.99 -8.74
N LEU A 29 -1.88 10.58 -7.84
CA LEU A 29 -3.22 10.09 -7.54
C LEU A 29 -4.14 10.16 -8.77
N SER A 30 -4.12 11.28 -9.53
CA SER A 30 -4.97 11.47 -10.70
C SER A 30 -4.55 10.63 -11.91
N GLU A 31 -3.26 10.59 -12.26
CA GLU A 31 -2.73 9.82 -13.40
C GLU A 31 -3.01 8.31 -13.24
N ARG A 32 -2.99 7.80 -12.00
CA ARG A 32 -3.28 6.40 -11.69
C ARG A 32 -4.74 6.14 -11.32
N ARG A 33 -5.58 7.18 -11.32
CA ARG A 33 -7.00 7.13 -10.96
C ARG A 33 -7.24 6.50 -9.58
N ILE A 34 -6.40 6.82 -8.60
CA ILE A 34 -6.53 6.31 -7.23
C ILE A 34 -7.89 6.76 -6.65
N THR A 35 -8.70 5.80 -6.22
CA THR A 35 -10.00 6.05 -5.58
C THR A 35 -10.01 5.69 -4.10
N HIS A 36 -9.08 4.84 -3.67
CA HIS A 36 -8.96 4.37 -2.30
C HIS A 36 -7.51 4.42 -1.81
N ILE A 37 -7.30 4.82 -0.56
CA ILE A 37 -5.99 4.84 0.08
C ILE A 37 -6.01 4.09 1.40
N VAL A 38 -5.01 3.24 1.62
CA VAL A 38 -4.66 2.69 2.94
C VAL A 38 -3.39 3.38 3.42
N SER A 39 -3.52 4.20 4.47
CA SER A 39 -2.41 4.92 5.09
C SER A 39 -1.94 4.19 6.34
N VAL A 40 -0.74 3.63 6.29
CA VAL A 40 -0.10 2.99 7.45
C VAL A 40 0.89 3.98 8.06
N GLY A 41 0.38 4.80 8.98
CA GLY A 41 1.06 5.97 9.55
C GLY A 41 0.09 7.11 9.86
N SER A 42 0.62 8.14 10.51
CA SER A 42 -0.15 9.27 11.04
C SER A 42 0.02 10.54 10.21
N GLU A 43 0.81 10.52 9.15
CA GLU A 43 1.11 11.71 8.39
C GLU A 43 -0.09 12.18 7.56
N PRO A 44 -0.30 13.50 7.45
CA PRO A 44 -1.41 14.06 6.69
C PRO A 44 -1.18 13.88 5.18
N ILE A 45 -2.26 13.56 4.46
CA ILE A 45 -2.30 13.42 3.00
C ILE A 45 -3.56 14.11 2.44
N PRO A 46 -3.61 14.44 1.12
CA PRO A 46 -4.77 15.08 0.51
C PRO A 46 -6.11 14.36 0.74
N ALA A 47 -6.09 13.04 0.91
CA ALA A 47 -7.28 12.24 1.17
C ALA A 47 -7.89 12.43 2.57
N ASP A 48 -7.19 13.10 3.51
CA ASP A 48 -7.78 13.53 4.78
C ASP A 48 -8.82 14.65 4.61
N ASN A 49 -8.82 15.34 3.46
CA ASN A 49 -9.87 16.27 3.10
C ASN A 49 -11.06 15.49 2.49
N PRO A 50 -12.27 15.54 3.08
CA PRO A 50 -13.46 14.88 2.52
C PRO A 50 -13.80 15.33 1.08
N ALA A 51 -13.42 16.55 0.70
CA ALA A 51 -13.63 17.06 -0.65
C ALA A 51 -12.70 16.43 -1.70
N SER A 52 -11.71 15.61 -1.29
CA SER A 52 -10.83 14.90 -2.22
C SER A 52 -11.55 13.85 -3.07
N GLY A 53 -12.69 13.34 -2.59
CA GLY A 53 -13.41 12.21 -3.21
C GLY A 53 -12.71 10.86 -3.06
N ILE A 54 -11.58 10.79 -2.35
CA ILE A 54 -10.81 9.56 -2.12
C ILE A 54 -11.28 8.93 -0.82
N ARG A 55 -11.60 7.63 -0.85
CA ARG A 55 -11.95 6.88 0.36
C ARG A 55 -10.67 6.42 1.05
N GLN A 56 -10.57 6.62 2.37
CA GLN A 56 -9.35 6.30 3.10
C GLN A 56 -9.60 5.37 4.28
N LEU A 57 -8.69 4.42 4.48
CA LEU A 57 -8.50 3.68 5.72
C LEU A 57 -7.17 4.11 6.33
N ARG A 58 -7.17 4.59 7.58
CA ARG A 58 -5.96 4.96 8.31
C ARG A 58 -5.67 3.93 9.41
N ILE A 59 -4.43 3.44 9.42
CA ILE A 59 -3.89 2.52 10.41
C ILE A 59 -2.81 3.31 11.18
N PRO A 60 -3.12 3.84 12.38
CA PRO A 60 -2.22 4.69 13.16
C PRO A 60 -1.18 3.83 13.90
N VAL A 61 -0.30 3.19 13.13
CA VAL A 61 0.82 2.38 13.64
C VAL A 61 2.08 3.23 13.50
N GLU A 62 2.59 3.73 14.62
CA GLU A 62 3.91 4.35 14.72
C GLU A 62 5.01 3.30 14.51
N ASP A 63 6.19 3.71 14.03
CA ASP A 63 7.38 2.84 13.96
C ASP A 63 7.94 2.65 15.39
N VAL A 64 7.21 1.93 16.23
CA VAL A 64 7.67 1.43 17.53
C VAL A 64 7.55 -0.09 17.52
N ASP A 65 8.52 -0.78 18.14
CA ASP A 65 8.68 -2.24 18.08
C ASP A 65 7.46 -3.05 18.57
N TYR A 66 6.47 -2.40 19.19
CA TYR A 66 5.27 -3.00 19.77
C TYR A 66 3.97 -2.64 19.04
N ALA A 67 4.03 -1.90 17.94
CA ALA A 67 2.81 -1.51 17.23
C ALA A 67 2.22 -2.73 16.49
N ASP A 68 1.06 -3.20 16.96
CA ASP A 68 0.43 -4.42 16.45
C ASP A 68 -0.25 -4.15 15.09
N LEU A 69 0.52 -4.30 14.02
CA LEU A 69 -0.03 -4.24 12.66
C LEU A 69 -0.97 -5.43 12.38
N LEU A 70 -0.79 -6.58 13.05
CA LEU A 70 -1.52 -7.82 12.76
C LEU A 70 -3.02 -7.65 13.04
N ILE A 71 -3.40 -6.98 14.13
CA ILE A 71 -4.82 -6.73 14.45
C ILE A 71 -5.54 -5.88 13.39
N HIS A 72 -4.80 -5.09 12.61
CA HIS A 72 -5.36 -4.24 11.57
C HIS A 72 -5.45 -4.92 10.20
N LEU A 73 -4.70 -6.01 9.99
CA LEU A 73 -4.65 -6.69 8.69
C LEU A 73 -6.02 -7.18 8.19
N PRO A 74 -6.93 -7.75 9.02
CA PRO A 74 -8.25 -8.15 8.53
C PRO A 74 -9.06 -6.98 7.97
N ALA A 75 -9.08 -5.84 8.68
CA ALA A 75 -9.79 -4.65 8.23
C ALA A 75 -9.17 -4.07 6.95
N ALA A 76 -7.83 -4.02 6.87
CA ALA A 76 -7.11 -3.57 5.68
C ALA A 76 -7.40 -4.47 4.47
N CYS A 77 -7.35 -5.79 4.64
CA CYS A 77 -7.65 -6.75 3.59
C CYS A 77 -9.09 -6.58 3.08
N ASN A 78 -10.07 -6.42 3.98
CA ASN A 78 -11.46 -6.22 3.60
C ASN A 78 -11.67 -4.90 2.83
N PHE A 79 -11.03 -3.82 3.27
CA PHE A 79 -11.08 -2.53 2.59
C PHE A 79 -10.52 -2.63 1.16
N ILE A 80 -9.32 -3.22 1.01
CA ILE A 80 -8.68 -3.43 -0.30
C ILE A 80 -9.58 -4.32 -1.18
N HIS A 81 -10.07 -5.44 -0.64
CA HIS A 81 -10.90 -6.39 -1.38
C HIS A 81 -12.18 -5.74 -1.92
N THR A 82 -12.91 -5.01 -1.05
CA THR A 82 -14.17 -4.36 -1.42
C THR A 82 -13.97 -3.24 -2.43
N ALA A 83 -12.91 -2.44 -2.27
CA ALA A 83 -12.54 -1.40 -3.22
C ALA A 83 -12.26 -1.99 -4.60
N LEU A 84 -11.44 -3.05 -4.66
CA LEU A 84 -11.12 -3.73 -5.90
C LEU A 84 -12.36 -4.37 -6.53
N ALA A 85 -13.20 -5.06 -5.75
CA ALA A 85 -14.45 -5.66 -6.25
C ALA A 85 -15.41 -4.63 -6.87
N SER A 86 -15.37 -3.39 -6.39
CA SER A 86 -16.16 -2.26 -6.92
C SER A 86 -15.46 -1.49 -8.05
N ASN A 87 -14.48 -2.12 -8.71
CA ASN A 87 -13.66 -1.52 -9.79
C ASN A 87 -12.87 -0.27 -9.36
N GLY A 88 -12.59 -0.14 -8.06
CA GLY A 88 -11.73 0.90 -7.52
C GLY A 88 -10.24 0.62 -7.76
N VAL A 89 -9.43 1.66 -7.54
CA VAL A 89 -7.97 1.61 -7.63
C VAL A 89 -7.40 2.03 -6.28
N VAL A 90 -6.56 1.16 -5.71
CA VAL A 90 -6.09 1.26 -4.32
C VAL A 90 -4.61 1.60 -4.28
N LEU A 91 -4.24 2.59 -3.47
CA LEU A 91 -2.87 2.84 -3.04
C LEU A 91 -2.69 2.45 -1.57
N VAL A 92 -1.76 1.55 -1.29
CA VAL A 92 -1.30 1.25 0.06
C VAL A 92 0.05 1.92 0.27
N HIS A 93 0.19 2.77 1.29
CA HIS A 93 1.44 3.49 1.55
C HIS A 93 1.79 3.55 3.04
N CYS A 94 3.09 3.74 3.29
CA CYS A 94 3.63 4.21 4.56
C CYS A 94 4.64 5.34 4.23
N VAL A 95 5.55 5.68 5.15
CA VAL A 95 6.57 6.71 4.89
C VAL A 95 7.44 6.33 3.69
N GLN A 96 8.15 5.21 3.76
CA GLN A 96 9.12 4.79 2.74
C GLN A 96 8.57 3.80 1.70
N GLY A 97 7.38 3.23 1.94
CA GLY A 97 6.80 2.24 1.03
C GLY A 97 7.49 0.86 1.05
N LEU A 98 8.31 0.56 2.07
CA LEU A 98 9.17 -0.64 2.11
C LEU A 98 8.80 -1.68 3.17
N SER A 99 8.23 -1.28 4.31
CA SER A 99 8.00 -2.15 5.47
C SER A 99 6.51 -2.34 5.78
N ARG A 100 5.91 -1.42 6.56
CA ARG A 100 4.51 -1.48 7.01
C ARG A 100 3.49 -1.63 5.87
N SER A 101 3.60 -0.82 4.82
CA SER A 101 2.71 -0.91 3.66
C SER A 101 2.92 -2.18 2.85
N ALA A 102 4.16 -2.65 2.72
CA ALA A 102 4.49 -3.91 2.06
C ALA A 102 3.87 -5.10 2.80
N ALA A 103 3.90 -5.09 4.14
CA ALA A 103 3.25 -6.10 4.97
C ALA A 103 1.72 -6.12 4.78
N VAL A 104 1.07 -4.95 4.71
CA VAL A 104 -0.38 -4.87 4.43
C VAL A 104 -0.70 -5.45 3.04
N VAL A 105 0.08 -5.10 2.02
CA VAL A 105 -0.10 -5.66 0.67
C VAL A 105 0.12 -7.17 0.67
N ALA A 106 1.17 -7.67 1.32
CA ALA A 106 1.45 -9.09 1.40
C ALA A 106 0.31 -9.85 2.09
N ALA A 107 -0.21 -9.32 3.20
CA ALA A 107 -1.37 -9.88 3.89
C ALA A 107 -2.60 -9.96 2.97
N TYR A 108 -2.85 -8.91 2.18
CA TYR A 108 -3.93 -8.91 1.20
C TYR A 108 -3.73 -9.97 0.10
N LEU A 109 -2.50 -10.16 -0.40
CA LEU A 109 -2.21 -11.19 -1.40
C LEU A 109 -2.40 -12.60 -0.83
N MET A 110 -1.96 -12.84 0.41
CA MET A 110 -2.23 -14.11 1.12
C MET A 110 -3.73 -14.37 1.24
N TYR A 111 -4.48 -13.36 1.68
CA TYR A 111 -5.93 -13.44 1.84
C TYR A 111 -6.66 -13.74 0.51
N SER A 112 -6.36 -12.97 -0.53
CA SER A 112 -7.09 -12.99 -1.80
C SER A 112 -6.68 -14.13 -2.73
N GLN A 113 -5.42 -14.51 -2.73
CA GLN A 113 -4.87 -15.52 -3.65
C GLN A 113 -4.58 -16.86 -2.97
N ARG A 114 -4.80 -16.97 -1.66
CA ARG A 114 -4.53 -18.19 -0.87
C ARG A 114 -3.07 -18.67 -0.99
N ILE A 115 -2.13 -17.74 -1.07
CA ILE A 115 -0.69 -18.02 -1.14
C ILE A 115 -0.01 -17.88 0.21
N SER A 116 1.17 -18.50 0.36
CA SER A 116 2.00 -18.38 1.57
C SER A 116 2.55 -16.97 1.75
N ALA A 117 2.95 -16.64 2.99
CA ALA A 117 3.61 -15.36 3.29
C ALA A 117 4.87 -15.14 2.45
N THR A 118 5.67 -16.19 2.24
CA THR A 118 6.87 -16.13 1.39
C THR A 118 6.51 -15.77 -0.05
N ALA A 119 5.53 -16.44 -0.65
CA ALA A 119 5.09 -16.16 -2.02
C ALA A 119 4.50 -14.74 -2.17
N ALA A 120 3.74 -14.29 -1.17
CA ALA A 120 3.19 -12.93 -1.14
C ALA A 120 4.31 -11.86 -1.05
N MET A 121 5.29 -12.06 -0.17
CA MET A 121 6.43 -11.16 -0.05
C MET A 121 7.30 -11.13 -1.31
N GLU A 122 7.48 -12.27 -1.99
CA GLU A 122 8.14 -12.32 -3.29
C GLU A 122 7.37 -11.53 -4.35
N ALA A 123 6.04 -11.66 -4.40
CA ALA A 123 5.20 -10.88 -5.32
C ALA A 123 5.33 -9.38 -5.07
N VAL A 124 5.32 -8.96 -3.80
CA VAL A 124 5.57 -7.57 -3.41
C VAL A 124 6.97 -7.12 -3.85
N ARG A 125 8.01 -7.89 -3.55
CA ARG A 125 9.40 -7.58 -3.94
C ARG A 125 9.60 -7.47 -5.46
N ARG A 126 8.93 -8.32 -6.24
CA ARG A 126 8.92 -8.25 -7.71
C ARG A 126 8.31 -6.93 -8.19
N GLY A 127 7.17 -6.51 -7.63
CA GLY A 127 6.57 -5.21 -7.93
C GLY A 127 7.47 -4.04 -7.52
N MET A 128 8.24 -4.21 -6.44
CA MET A 128 9.18 -3.21 -5.91
C MET A 128 10.52 -3.13 -6.68
N ASN A 129 10.83 -4.07 -7.58
CA ASN A 129 12.17 -4.24 -8.18
C ASN A 129 13.32 -4.22 -7.16
N LEU A 130 13.07 -4.72 -5.94
CA LEU A 130 13.94 -4.56 -4.77
C LEU A 130 15.10 -5.59 -4.71
N LEU A 131 15.72 -5.94 -5.83
CA LEU A 131 16.83 -6.90 -5.86
C LEU A 131 18.16 -6.32 -5.33
N ALA A 132 18.23 -5.05 -4.93
CA ALA A 132 19.50 -4.38 -4.60
C ALA A 132 19.69 -3.98 -3.11
N PHE A 133 18.67 -4.08 -2.24
CA PHE A 133 18.76 -3.55 -0.87
C PHE A 133 19.18 -4.57 0.21
N LEU A 134 19.39 -5.84 -0.14
CA LEU A 134 19.81 -6.88 0.82
C LEU A 134 21.24 -7.41 0.58
N CYS A 135 22.01 -6.75 -0.30
CA CYS A 135 23.42 -7.10 -0.57
C CYS A 135 24.40 -5.95 -0.31
N ALA A 136 23.99 -4.89 0.41
CA ALA A 136 24.88 -3.79 0.81
C ALA A 136 24.86 -3.62 2.33
#